data_AF-A0A7S3JJ92-F1
#
_entry.id   AF-A0A7S3JJ92-F1
#
_cell.length_a   1.000
_cell.length_b   1.000
_cell.length_c   1.000
_cell.angle_alpha   90.00
_cell.angle_beta   90.00
_cell.angle_gamma   90.00
#
_symmetry.space_group_name_H-M   'P 1'
#
loop_
_entity.id
_entity.type
_entity.pdbx_description
1 polymer ?
#
loop_
_entity_poly.entity_id
_entity_poly.type
_entity_poly.pdbx_seq_one_letter_code
_entity_poly.pdbx_strand_id
1 'polypeptide(L)'
;FLMCGTVRENLDPYGEHDDGKINDALENVCLADYIQSLRDGLDTKITQSNMIFSTGQKELICLARAILEQNKILALDEATANIDYETDKIIQQTIRKNF
;
A
#
# COMPACT_ATOMS: atom_id res chain seq x y z
N PHE A 1 -7.74 -1.60 -5.18
CA PHE A 1 -7.50 -2.11 -6.56
C PHE A 1 -6.25 -1.43 -7.10
N LEU A 2 -5.32 -2.19 -7.68
CA LEU A 2 -4.13 -1.63 -8.34
C LEU A 2 -4.38 -1.48 -9.84
N MET A 3 -4.02 -0.32 -10.37
CA MET A 3 -4.05 -0.03 -11.80
C MET A 3 -2.69 -0.30 -12.44
N CYS A 4 -2.68 -0.51 -13.75
CA CYS A 4 -1.43 -0.47 -14.52
C CYS A 4 -0.79 0.91 -14.38
N GLY A 5 0.50 0.96 -14.10
CA GLY A 5 1.22 2.19 -13.77
C GLY A 5 2.45 1.88 -12.94
N THR A 6 2.97 2.86 -12.21
CA THR A 6 4.02 2.68 -11.21
C THR A 6 3.44 2.42 -9.81
N VAL A 7 4.28 1.98 -8.88
CA VAL A 7 3.90 1.93 -7.45
C VAL A 7 3.50 3.32 -6.96
N ARG A 8 4.26 4.36 -7.35
CA ARG A 8 3.96 5.76 -7.05
C ARG A 8 2.58 6.17 -7.51
N GLU A 9 2.23 5.95 -8.78
CA GLU A 9 0.90 6.30 -9.33
C GLU A 9 -0.24 5.56 -8.62
N ASN A 10 0.05 4.38 -8.05
CA ASN A 10 -0.91 3.64 -7.24
C ASN A 10 -1.00 4.11 -5.79
N LEU A 11 -0.01 4.83 -5.26
CA LEU A 11 -0.04 5.40 -3.91
C LEU A 11 -0.54 6.84 -3.92
N ASP A 12 -0.14 7.61 -4.93
CA ASP A 12 -0.45 9.01 -5.13
C ASP A 12 -0.81 9.27 -6.62
N PRO A 13 -2.08 9.05 -7.00
CA PRO A 13 -2.53 9.22 -8.38
C PRO A 13 -2.46 10.65 -8.91
N TYR A 14 -2.42 11.64 -8.01
CA TYR A 14 -2.45 13.06 -8.36
C TYR A 14 -1.06 13.72 -8.29
N GLY A 15 -0.06 13.03 -7.74
CA GLY A 15 1.30 13.54 -7.60
C GLY A 15 1.39 14.69 -6.59
N GLU A 16 0.56 14.65 -5.54
CA GLU A 16 0.48 15.70 -4.51
C GLU A 16 1.46 15.47 -3.33
N HIS A 17 2.14 14.33 -3.31
CA HIS A 17 3.02 13.90 -2.22
C HIS A 17 4.46 13.69 -2.70
N ASP A 18 5.41 14.18 -1.89
CA ASP A 18 6.83 13.88 -2.07
C ASP A 18 7.18 12.45 -1.63
N ASP A 19 8.35 11.99 -2.03
CA ASP A 19 8.87 10.66 -1.70
C ASP A 19 8.98 10.43 -0.20
N GLY A 20 9.22 11.47 0.59
CA GLY A 20 9.29 11.38 2.05
C GLY A 20 7.95 10.92 2.62
N LYS A 21 6.87 11.62 2.27
CA LYS A 21 5.51 11.25 2.69
C LYS A 21 5.10 9.86 2.21
N ILE A 22 5.43 9.51 0.97
CA ILE A 22 5.12 8.19 0.41
C ILE A 22 5.88 7.09 1.17
N ASN A 23 7.15 7.30 1.48
CA ASN A 23 7.94 6.36 2.27
C ASN A 23 7.42 6.25 3.70
N ASP A 24 7.06 7.36 4.36
CA ASP A 24 6.46 7.34 5.71
C ASP A 24 5.17 6.50 5.73
N ALA A 25 4.32 6.64 4.71
CA ALA A 25 3.10 5.83 4.60
C ALA A 25 3.41 4.35 4.38
N LEU A 26 4.41 4.03 3.55
CA LEU A 26 4.87 2.66 3.32
C LEU A 26 5.52 2.04 4.56
N GLU A 27 6.21 2.82 5.39
CA GLU A 27 6.74 2.38 6.68
C GLU A 27 5.61 2.03 7.66
N ASN A 28 4.54 2.83 7.69
CA ASN A 28 3.39 2.56 8.57
C ASN A 28 2.69 1.22 8.26
N VAL A 29 2.76 0.75 7.01
CA VAL A 29 2.19 -0.54 6.58
C VAL A 29 3.26 -1.63 6.39
N CYS A 30 4.50 -1.41 6.84
CA CYS A 30 5.62 -2.34 6.71
C CYS A 30 5.91 -2.80 5.25
N LEU A 31 5.68 -1.94 4.26
CA LEU A 31 6.03 -2.20 2.85
C LEU A 31 7.27 -1.47 2.36
N ALA A 32 7.83 -0.53 3.14
CA ALA A 32 8.99 0.28 2.70
C ALA A 32 10.16 -0.59 2.23
N ASP A 33 10.59 -1.58 3.03
CA ASP A 33 11.71 -2.48 2.69
C ASP A 33 11.42 -3.30 1.43
N TYR A 34 10.19 -3.79 1.28
CA TYR A 34 9.79 -4.54 0.09
C TYR A 34 9.88 -3.66 -1.16
N ILE A 35 9.35 -2.42 -1.11
CA ILE A 35 9.41 -1.49 -2.24
C ILE A 35 10.86 -1.11 -2.54
N GLN A 36 11.69 -0.83 -1.54
CA GLN A 36 13.11 -0.52 -1.73
C GLN A 36 13.91 -1.69 -2.32
N SER A 37 13.48 -2.94 -2.07
CA SER A 37 14.10 -4.13 -2.68
C SER A 37 13.78 -4.29 -4.17
N LEU A 38 12.74 -3.63 -4.67
CA LEU A 38 12.40 -3.65 -6.09
C LEU A 38 13.43 -2.81 -6.88
N ARG A 39 13.78 -3.30 -8.07
CA ARG A 39 14.81 -2.67 -8.93
C ARG A 39 14.63 -1.17 -9.12
N ASP A 40 13.38 -0.74 -9.31
CA ASP A 40 13.04 0.66 -9.63
C ASP A 40 12.28 1.33 -8.48
N GLY A 41 12.22 0.71 -7.28
CA GLY A 41 11.56 1.30 -6.12
C GLY A 41 10.12 1.73 -6.37
N LEU A 42 9.81 2.99 -6.04
CA LEU A 42 8.50 3.63 -6.30
C LEU A 42 8.13 3.71 -7.79
N ASP A 43 9.12 3.70 -8.68
CA ASP A 43 8.92 3.76 -10.12
C ASP A 43 8.76 2.37 -10.75
N THR A 44 8.75 1.31 -9.93
CA THR A 44 8.52 -0.06 -10.39
C THR A 44 7.16 -0.17 -11.09
N LYS A 45 7.18 -0.67 -12.32
CA LYS A 45 5.98 -0.83 -13.14
C LYS A 45 5.14 -2.04 -12.71
N ILE A 46 3.86 -1.78 -12.54
CA ILE A 46 2.79 -2.75 -12.31
C ILE A 46 2.03 -2.93 -13.63
N THR A 47 1.95 -4.16 -14.11
CA THR A 47 1.16 -4.52 -15.30
C THR A 47 0.26 -5.72 -15.01
N GLN A 48 -0.77 -5.94 -15.82
CA GLN A 48 -1.64 -7.11 -15.68
C GLN A 48 -0.90 -8.44 -15.82
N SER A 49 0.17 -8.47 -16.62
CA SER A 49 1.00 -9.66 -16.83
C SER A 49 2.09 -9.85 -15.79
N ASN A 50 2.40 -8.82 -14.98
CA ASN A 50 3.47 -8.83 -13.99
C ASN A 50 2.99 -8.24 -12.66
N MET A 51 1.98 -8.89 -12.07
CA MET A 51 1.48 -8.49 -10.76
C MET A 51 2.40 -9.02 -9.67
N ILE A 52 3.29 -8.14 -9.17
CA ILE A 52 4.34 -8.48 -8.19
C ILE A 52 3.84 -8.57 -6.74
N PHE A 53 2.62 -8.07 -6.46
CA PHE A 53 2.06 -8.02 -5.11
C PHE A 53 1.12 -9.20 -4.82
N SER A 54 1.25 -9.76 -3.62
CA SER A 54 0.27 -10.69 -3.05
C SER A 54 -1.07 -9.99 -2.79
N THR A 55 -2.12 -10.76 -2.45
CA THR A 55 -3.42 -10.17 -2.08
C THR A 55 -3.29 -9.25 -0.86
N GLY A 56 -2.65 -9.70 0.21
CA GLY A 56 -2.44 -8.88 1.42
C GLY A 56 -1.58 -7.64 1.14
N GLN A 57 -0.55 -7.74 0.30
CA GLN A 57 0.26 -6.56 -0.06
C GLN A 57 -0.55 -5.51 -0.85
N LYS A 58 -1.53 -5.92 -1.66
CA LYS A 58 -2.42 -4.97 -2.34
C LYS A 58 -3.30 -4.21 -1.35
N GLU A 59 -3.74 -4.88 -0.30
CA GLU A 59 -4.51 -4.23 0.77
C GLU A 59 -3.64 -3.28 1.57
N LEU A 60 -2.40 -3.66 1.90
CA LEU A 60 -1.41 -2.75 2.51
C LEU A 60 -1.14 -1.52 1.63
N ILE A 61 -1.05 -1.66 0.30
CA ILE A 61 -0.97 -0.49 -0.61
C ILE A 61 -2.22 0.38 -0.52
N CYS A 62 -3.42 -0.22 -0.48
CA CYS A 62 -4.66 0.53 -0.33
C CYS A 62 -4.71 1.27 1.03
N LEU A 63 -4.20 0.64 2.09
CA LEU A 63 -4.12 1.23 3.42
C LEU A 63 -3.10 2.38 3.46
N ALA A 64 -1.94 2.21 2.83
CA ALA A 64 -0.94 3.27 2.68
C ALA A 64 -1.52 4.48 1.93
N ARG A 65 -2.30 4.25 0.87
CA ARG A 65 -3.04 5.32 0.17
C ARG A 65 -4.00 6.05 1.12
N ALA A 66 -4.77 5.32 1.93
CA ALA A 66 -5.70 5.94 2.87
C ALA A 66 -5.00 6.80 3.94
N ILE A 67 -3.80 6.38 4.36
CA ILE A 67 -2.93 7.14 5.28
C ILE A 67 -2.40 8.41 4.62
N LEU A 68 -1.92 8.31 3.37
CA LEU A 68 -1.41 9.45 2.59
C LEU A 68 -2.45 10.55 2.42
N GLU A 69 -3.68 10.16 2.09
CA GLU A 69 -4.81 11.08 1.93
C GLU A 69 -5.33 11.65 3.26
N GLN A 70 -4.77 11.25 4.41
CA GLN A 70 -5.18 11.66 5.74
C GLN A 70 -6.68 11.44 6.01
N ASN A 71 -7.22 10.34 5.49
CA ASN A 71 -8.64 10.01 5.64
C ASN A 71 -8.98 9.79 7.12
N LYS A 72 -10.06 10.40 7.62
CA LYS A 72 -10.49 10.26 9.03
C LYS A 72 -11.41 9.07 9.28
N ILE A 73 -11.95 8.49 8.22
CA ILE A 73 -12.91 7.39 8.28
C ILE A 73 -12.45 6.37 7.25
N LEU A 74 -12.24 5.13 7.70
CA LEU A 74 -11.88 3.99 6.86
C LEU A 74 -13.05 2.99 6.89
N ALA A 75 -13.52 2.59 5.71
CA ALA A 75 -14.51 1.52 5.56
C ALA A 75 -13.83 0.30 4.93
N LEU A 76 -13.92 -0.85 5.60
CA LEU A 76 -13.30 -2.10 5.18
C LEU A 76 -14.41 -3.13 4.90
N ASP A 77 -14.27 -3.86 3.80
CA ASP A 77 -15.15 -4.99 3.44
C ASP A 77 -14.29 -6.24 3.28
N GLU A 78 -14.30 -7.11 4.29
CA GLU A 78 -13.48 -8.31 4.39
C GLU A 78 -14.31 -9.60 4.34
N ALA A 79 -15.28 -9.70 3.42
CA ALA A 79 -16.16 -10.87 3.40
C ALA A 79 -15.43 -12.22 3.17
N THR A 80 -14.27 -12.25 2.48
CA THR A 80 -13.51 -13.47 2.14
C THR A 80 -12.02 -13.25 1.82
N ALA A 81 -11.34 -12.29 2.48
CA ALA A 81 -9.94 -11.97 2.16
C ALA A 81 -8.98 -13.13 2.52
N ASN A 82 -8.22 -13.63 1.55
CA ASN A 82 -7.22 -14.69 1.74
C ASN A 82 -5.85 -14.08 2.08
N ILE A 83 -5.75 -13.51 3.29
CA ILE A 83 -4.56 -12.85 3.82
C ILE A 83 -3.87 -13.79 4.81
N ASP A 84 -2.54 -13.84 4.78
CA ASP A 84 -1.79 -14.58 5.79
C ASP A 84 -1.81 -13.86 7.16
N TYR A 85 -1.62 -14.63 8.23
CA TYR A 85 -1.73 -14.13 9.60
C TYR A 85 -0.79 -12.95 9.92
N GLU A 86 0.42 -12.93 9.37
CA GLU A 86 1.38 -11.85 9.64
C GLU A 86 0.95 -10.56 8.95
N THR A 87 0.50 -10.64 7.70
CA THR A 87 -0.02 -9.47 6.98
C THR A 87 -1.29 -8.92 7.64
N ASP A 88 -2.23 -9.77 8.08
CA ASP A 88 -3.43 -9.34 8.79
C ASP A 88 -3.09 -8.59 10.08
N LYS A 89 -2.12 -9.10 10.85
CA LYS A 89 -1.65 -8.44 12.07
C LYS A 89 -1.08 -7.04 11.77
N ILE A 90 -0.33 -6.86 10.69
CA ILE A 90 0.19 -5.55 10.26
C ILE A 90 -0.97 -4.61 9.92
N ILE A 91 -1.97 -5.08 9.17
CA ILE A 91 -3.17 -4.30 8.81
C ILE A 91 -3.88 -3.81 10.09
N GLN A 92 -4.19 -4.72 11.01
CA GLN A 92 -4.89 -4.41 12.26
C GLN A 92 -4.11 -3.43 13.15
N GLN A 93 -2.79 -3.58 13.25
CA GLN A 93 -1.93 -2.66 14.00
C GLN A 93 -1.89 -1.27 13.37
N THR A 94 -1.80 -1.21 12.05
CA THR A 94 -1.77 0.05 11.30
C THR A 94 -3.07 0.82 11.48
N ILE A 95 -4.22 0.13 11.38
CA ILE A 95 -5.54 0.74 11.56
C ILE A 95 -5.63 1.38 12.94
N ARG A 96 -5.33 0.63 14.01
CA ARG A 96 -5.37 1.14 15.41
C ARG A 96 -4.47 2.34 15.68
N LYS A 97 -3.40 2.51 14.90
CA LYS A 97 -2.44 3.60 15.06
C LYS A 97 -2.87 4.87 14.30
N ASN A 98 -3.54 4.71 13.16
CA ASN A 98 -3.76 5.81 12.20
C ASN A 98 -5.23 6.24 12.07
N PHE A 99 -6.19 5.43 12.55
CA PHE A 99 -7.63 5.68 12.47
C PHE A 99 -8.29 5.40 13.83
#